data_AF-A0A7S2SVV4-F1
#
_entry.id   AF-A0A7S2SVV4-F1
#
_cell.length_a   1.000
_cell.length_b   1.000
_cell.length_c   1.000
_cell.angle_alpha   90.00
_cell.angle_beta   90.00
_cell.angle_gamma   90.00
#
_symmetry.space_group_name_H-M   'P 1'
#
loop_
_entity.id
_entity.type
_entity.pdbx_description
1 polymer ?
#
loop_
_entity_poly.entity_id
_entity_poly.type
_entity_poly.pdbx_seq_one_letter_code
_entity_poly.pdbx_strand_id
1 'polypeptide(L)'
;GVVPDGDGVLSHATLPLPKLDLGFMEKRQFRDFYRFAFRFNLEGTMKTLAMDDVLTLLPMAIHDRSKFLDDFIQFLPQSGTTRVSADQWNSFLEFSRDVSEDLQDYDDAAAWPVLLDEFVDWLRNGKLKKD
;
A
#
# COMPACT_ATOMS: atom_id res chain seq x y z
N GLY A 1 -3.96 -30.10 -6.28
CA GLY A 1 -3.54 -31.32 -5.57
C GLY A 1 -2.45 -30.93 -4.61
N VAL A 2 -2.60 -31.27 -3.34
CA VAL A 2 -1.61 -30.94 -2.29
C VAL A 2 -0.53 -32.01 -2.30
N VAL A 3 0.73 -31.60 -2.38
CA VAL A 3 1.89 -32.47 -2.19
C VAL A 3 2.52 -32.10 -0.85
N PRO A 4 2.80 -33.04 0.05
CA PRO A 4 3.40 -32.73 1.35
C PRO A 4 4.93 -32.64 1.22
N ASP A 5 5.53 -31.60 1.80
CA ASP A 5 6.97 -31.53 2.02
C ASP A 5 7.36 -32.16 3.38
N GLY A 6 8.56 -32.75 3.40
CA GLY A 6 9.03 -33.73 4.38
C GLY A 6 9.35 -33.25 5.80
N ASP A 7 9.05 -31.99 6.16
CA ASP A 7 9.44 -31.42 7.46
C ASP A 7 8.26 -31.04 8.36
N GLY A 8 7.02 -31.42 8.04
CA GLY A 8 5.87 -31.29 8.95
C GLY A 8 5.48 -29.86 9.35
N VAL A 9 6.16 -28.84 8.81
CA VAL A 9 5.74 -27.44 8.89
C VAL A 9 4.84 -27.18 7.68
N LEU A 10 3.58 -26.84 7.95
CA LEU A 10 2.69 -26.29 6.94
C LEU A 10 3.24 -24.94 6.49
N SER A 11 4.15 -24.94 5.52
CA SER A 11 4.40 -23.74 4.75
C SER A 11 3.09 -23.42 4.03
N HIS A 12 2.40 -22.37 4.47
CA HIS A 12 1.38 -21.75 3.65
C HIS A 12 2.08 -21.37 2.36
N ALA A 13 1.86 -22.15 1.30
CA ALA A 13 2.21 -21.73 -0.04
C ALA A 13 1.52 -20.38 -0.23
N THR A 14 2.29 -19.29 -0.21
CA THR A 14 1.83 -17.97 -0.63
C THR A 14 1.56 -18.10 -2.11
N LEU A 15 0.38 -18.62 -2.44
CA LEU A 15 -0.14 -18.55 -3.79
C LEU A 15 -0.12 -17.06 -4.13
N PRO A 16 0.52 -16.66 -5.26
CA PRO A 16 0.48 -15.28 -5.67
C PRO A 16 -0.98 -14.85 -5.71
N LEU A 17 -1.31 -13.82 -4.92
CA LEU A 17 -2.68 -13.35 -4.78
C LEU A 17 -3.29 -13.17 -6.17
N PRO A 18 -4.53 -13.65 -6.41
CA PRO A 18 -5.19 -13.48 -7.70
C PRO A 18 -5.15 -12.00 -8.08
N LYS A 19 -4.42 -11.70 -9.15
CA LYS A 19 -4.27 -10.33 -9.65
C LYS A 19 -5.58 -9.92 -10.27
N LEU A 20 -6.20 -8.89 -9.71
CA LEU A 20 -7.36 -8.26 -10.33
C LEU A 20 -6.86 -7.41 -11.50
N ASP A 21 -7.22 -7.77 -12.73
CA ASP A 21 -6.90 -6.93 -13.89
C ASP A 21 -7.76 -5.66 -13.84
N LEU A 22 -7.14 -4.56 -13.42
CA LEU A 22 -7.74 -3.23 -13.32
C LEU A 22 -7.23 -2.29 -14.41
N GLY A 23 -6.44 -2.80 -15.37
CA GLY A 23 -5.80 -2.00 -16.41
C GLY A 23 -6.80 -1.32 -17.35
N PHE A 24 -7.99 -1.90 -17.49
CA PHE A 24 -9.08 -1.37 -18.31
C PHE A 24 -9.77 -0.12 -17.72
N MET A 25 -9.58 0.18 -16.42
CA MET A 25 -10.25 1.30 -15.78
C MET A 25 -9.57 2.62 -16.10
N GLU A 26 -10.36 3.57 -16.61
CA GLU A 26 -9.93 4.96 -16.79
C GLU A 26 -9.62 5.65 -15.45
N LYS A 27 -8.78 6.69 -15.46
CA LYS A 27 -8.27 7.38 -14.25
C LYS A 27 -9.36 7.68 -13.20
N ARG A 28 -10.51 8.20 -13.65
CA ARG A 28 -11.64 8.51 -12.74
C ARG A 28 -12.28 7.25 -12.16
N GLN A 29 -12.53 6.25 -13.00
CA GLN A 29 -13.15 4.99 -12.58
C GLN A 29 -12.25 4.25 -11.59
N PHE A 30 -10.95 4.21 -11.87
CA PHE A 30 -9.98 3.61 -10.97
C PHE A 30 -9.92 4.32 -9.62
N ARG A 31 -9.90 5.65 -9.59
CA ARG A 31 -9.94 6.41 -8.33
C ARG A 31 -11.19 6.09 -7.51
N ASP A 32 -12.35 5.99 -8.17
CA ASP A 32 -13.61 5.69 -7.51
C ASP A 32 -13.62 4.23 -6.99
N PHE A 33 -13.04 3.28 -7.75
CA PHE A 33 -12.80 1.90 -7.33
C PHE A 33 -11.84 1.82 -6.13
N TYR A 34 -10.71 2.52 -6.17
CA TYR A 34 -9.70 2.51 -5.11
C TYR A 34 -10.26 3.05 -3.80
N ARG A 35 -11.09 4.10 -3.86
CA ARG A 35 -11.88 4.60 -2.72
C ARG A 35 -12.89 3.58 -2.22
N PHE A 36 -13.56 2.89 -3.14
CA PHE A 36 -14.52 1.85 -2.80
C PHE A 36 -13.84 0.67 -2.08
N ALA A 37 -12.68 0.21 -2.55
CA ALA A 37 -11.93 -0.89 -1.93
C ALA A 37 -11.66 -0.62 -0.44
N PHE A 38 -11.20 0.59 -0.10
CA PHE A 38 -11.03 1.00 1.29
C PHE A 38 -12.34 0.94 2.07
N ARG A 39 -13.41 1.59 1.56
CA ARG A 39 -14.70 1.68 2.26
C ARG A 39 -15.38 0.33 2.44
N PHE A 40 -15.22 -0.58 1.48
CA PHE A 40 -15.79 -1.91 1.50
C PHE A 40 -15.15 -2.80 2.58
N ASN A 41 -13.87 -2.58 2.88
CA ASN A 41 -13.14 -3.33 3.90
C ASN A 41 -13.24 -2.71 5.31
N LEU A 42 -13.98 -1.60 5.47
CA LEU A 42 -14.21 -1.03 6.81
C LEU A 42 -15.13 -1.95 7.62
N GLU A 43 -14.76 -2.16 8.89
CA GLU A 43 -15.57 -2.92 9.83
C GLU A 43 -16.48 -2.01 10.68
N GLY A 44 -17.78 -2.28 10.65
CA GLY A 44 -18.76 -1.62 11.51
C GLY A 44 -18.76 -0.09 11.36
N THR A 45 -18.46 0.61 12.46
CA THR A 45 -18.43 2.08 12.52
C THR A 45 -17.02 2.67 12.38
N MET A 46 -16.02 1.83 12.13
CA MET A 46 -14.63 2.27 12.00
C MET A 46 -14.44 3.12 10.75
N LYS A 47 -13.58 4.14 10.86
CA LYS A 47 -13.20 5.03 9.74
C LYS A 47 -11.78 4.76 9.23
N THR A 48 -11.17 3.68 9.72
CA THR A 48 -9.78 3.30 9.47
C THR A 48 -9.67 1.79 9.32
N LEU A 49 -8.73 1.33 8.48
CA LEU A 49 -8.36 -0.08 8.33
C LEU A 49 -7.21 -0.42 9.28
N ALA A 50 -7.15 -1.66 9.79
CA ALA A 50 -6.00 -2.12 10.53
C ALA A 50 -4.81 -2.33 9.59
N MET A 51 -3.58 -2.29 10.12
CA MET A 51 -2.38 -2.44 9.29
C MET A 51 -2.37 -3.76 8.49
N ASP A 52 -2.77 -4.88 9.09
CA ASP A 52 -2.82 -6.18 8.42
C ASP A 52 -3.77 -6.19 7.21
N ASP A 53 -4.91 -5.52 7.34
CA ASP A 53 -5.87 -5.35 6.23
C ASP A 53 -5.27 -4.48 5.13
N VAL A 54 -4.55 -3.42 5.49
CA VAL A 54 -3.89 -2.52 4.52
C VAL A 54 -2.81 -3.24 3.75
N LEU A 55 -1.93 -3.98 4.43
CA LEU A 55 -0.85 -4.76 3.81
C LEU A 55 -1.39 -5.81 2.85
N THR A 56 -2.57 -6.35 3.13
CA THR A 56 -3.25 -7.32 2.27
C THR A 56 -3.98 -6.63 1.10
N LEU A 57 -4.76 -5.58 1.39
CA LEU A 57 -5.65 -4.94 0.42
C LEU A 57 -4.92 -4.03 -0.57
N LEU A 58 -3.91 -3.29 -0.11
CA LEU A 58 -3.25 -2.27 -0.92
C LEU A 58 -2.63 -2.82 -2.21
N PRO A 59 -1.88 -3.95 -2.20
CA PRO A 59 -1.32 -4.52 -3.43
C PRO A 59 -2.40 -4.94 -4.43
N MET A 60 -3.54 -5.42 -3.94
CA MET A 60 -4.66 -5.83 -4.80
C MET A 60 -5.42 -4.62 -5.36
N ALA A 61 -5.58 -3.57 -4.57
CA ALA A 61 -6.38 -2.41 -4.93
C ALA A 61 -5.62 -1.43 -5.85
N ILE A 62 -4.31 -1.24 -5.65
CA ILE A 62 -3.52 -0.30 -6.44
C ILE A 62 -2.97 -0.92 -7.73
N HIS A 63 -2.83 -2.24 -7.79
CA HIS A 63 -2.30 -2.98 -8.95
C HIS A 63 -0.93 -2.42 -9.39
N ASP A 64 -0.75 -2.17 -10.68
CA ASP A 64 0.46 -1.63 -11.33
C ASP A 64 0.48 -0.08 -11.40
N ARG A 65 -0.42 0.59 -10.68
CA ARG A 65 -0.57 2.05 -10.73
C ARG A 65 0.37 2.81 -9.78
N SER A 66 1.23 2.10 -9.05
CA SER A 66 2.22 2.70 -8.17
C SER A 66 3.59 2.06 -8.34
N LYS A 67 4.58 2.92 -8.59
CA LYS A 67 6.00 2.57 -8.56
C LYS A 67 6.59 2.47 -7.14
N PHE A 68 5.82 2.92 -6.13
CA PHE A 68 6.24 2.91 -4.73
C PHE A 68 5.60 1.79 -3.92
N LEU A 69 4.77 0.94 -4.53
CA LEU A 69 3.99 -0.08 -3.80
C LEU A 69 4.88 -0.96 -2.92
N ASP A 70 5.92 -1.58 -3.50
CA ASP A 70 6.76 -2.52 -2.76
C ASP A 70 7.49 -1.84 -1.60
N ASP A 71 7.99 -0.63 -1.83
CA ASP A 71 8.65 0.19 -0.82
C ASP A 71 7.70 0.63 0.29
N PHE A 72 6.49 1.03 -0.08
CA PHE A 72 5.49 1.46 0.89
C PHE A 72 5.00 0.29 1.75
N ILE A 73 4.80 -0.90 1.17
CA ILE A 73 4.49 -2.13 1.91
C ILE A 73 5.62 -2.50 2.88
N GLN A 74 6.89 -2.31 2.48
CA GLN A 74 8.02 -2.53 3.36
C GLN A 74 8.10 -1.49 4.49
N PHE A 75 7.78 -0.23 4.19
CA PHE A 75 7.82 0.88 5.14
C PHE A 75 6.68 0.83 6.17
N LEU A 76 5.47 0.48 5.77
CA LEU A 76 4.26 0.56 6.60
C LEU A 76 4.42 -0.05 8.01
N PRO A 77 4.98 -1.27 8.19
CA PRO A 77 5.23 -1.85 9.51
C PRO A 77 6.23 -1.09 10.39
N GLN A 78 7.10 -0.28 9.78
CA GLN A 78 8.15 0.49 10.45
C GLN A 78 7.68 1.90 10.85
N SER A 79 6.61 2.40 10.24
CA SER A 79 6.06 3.74 10.47
C SER A 79 5.50 3.96 11.89
N GLY A 80 5.33 2.92 12.69
CA GLY A 80 4.61 2.99 13.98
C GLY A 80 3.11 3.22 13.85
N THR A 81 2.59 3.40 12.62
CA THR A 81 1.15 3.49 12.35
C THR A 81 0.51 2.11 12.51
N THR A 82 -0.59 2.02 13.25
CA THR A 82 -1.33 0.77 13.45
C THR A 82 -2.61 0.69 12.62
N ARG A 83 -3.09 1.84 12.12
CA ARG A 83 -4.34 1.96 11.35
C ARG A 83 -4.21 3.04 10.29
N VAL A 84 -4.79 2.80 9.12
CA VAL A 84 -4.78 3.75 7.99
C VAL A 84 -6.16 4.34 7.77
N SER A 85 -6.22 5.66 7.67
CA SER A 85 -7.43 6.43 7.39
C SER A 85 -7.70 6.54 5.88
N ALA A 86 -8.93 6.94 5.54
CA ALA A 86 -9.31 7.17 4.15
C ALA A 86 -8.44 8.26 3.48
N ASP A 87 -8.02 9.26 4.26
CA ASP A 87 -7.14 10.33 3.80
C ASP A 87 -5.77 9.75 3.39
N GLN A 88 -5.06 9.12 4.31
CA GLN A 88 -3.78 8.44 4.05
C GLN A 88 -3.84 7.45 2.88
N TRP A 89 -4.91 6.63 2.82
CA TRP A 89 -5.12 5.69 1.72
C TRP A 89 -5.19 6.38 0.36
N ASN A 90 -6.02 7.43 0.25
CA ASN A 90 -6.21 8.18 -0.99
C ASN A 90 -4.97 8.98 -1.37
N SER A 91 -4.31 9.58 -0.38
CA SER A 91 -3.08 10.35 -0.58
C SER A 91 -1.96 9.48 -1.16
N PHE A 92 -1.88 8.19 -0.80
CA PHE A 92 -0.88 7.29 -1.42
C PHE A 92 -1.08 7.10 -2.93
N LEU A 93 -2.34 7.06 -3.41
CA LEU A 93 -2.62 7.01 -4.85
C LEU A 93 -2.22 8.31 -5.55
N GLU A 94 -2.44 9.45 -4.89
CA GLU A 94 -2.05 10.77 -5.42
C GLU A 94 -0.52 10.91 -5.44
N PHE A 95 0.16 10.54 -4.35
CA PHE A 95 1.61 10.45 -4.27
C PHE A 95 2.20 9.60 -5.38
N SER A 96 1.64 8.41 -5.61
CA SER A 96 2.10 7.49 -6.65
C SER A 96 2.00 8.06 -8.07
N ARG A 97 1.08 9.01 -8.27
CA ARG A 97 0.85 9.68 -9.55
C ARG A 97 1.71 10.93 -9.72
N ASP A 98 1.81 11.73 -8.67
CA ASP A 98 2.32 13.10 -8.75
C ASP A 98 3.81 13.20 -8.39
N VAL A 99 4.34 12.23 -7.64
CA VAL A 99 5.75 12.23 -7.19
C VAL A 99 6.58 11.28 -8.05
N SER A 100 7.72 11.73 -8.54
CA SER A 100 8.73 10.96 -9.28
C SER A 100 9.58 10.06 -8.36
N GLU A 101 10.18 8.99 -8.90
CA GLU A 101 10.95 8.01 -8.09
C GLU A 101 12.20 8.59 -7.43
N ASP A 102 12.76 9.66 -8.02
CA ASP A 102 13.86 10.44 -7.46
C ASP A 102 13.38 11.54 -6.48
N LEU A 103 12.08 11.60 -6.21
CA LEU A 103 11.42 12.46 -5.22
C LEU A 103 11.60 13.97 -5.48
N GLN A 104 11.97 14.37 -6.70
CA GLN A 104 12.18 15.78 -7.05
C GLN A 104 10.88 16.59 -7.05
N ASP A 105 9.77 15.94 -7.42
CA ASP A 105 8.44 16.56 -7.43
C ASP A 105 7.76 16.54 -6.04
N TYR A 106 8.43 16.01 -5.01
CA TYR A 106 7.90 16.04 -3.66
C TYR A 106 8.00 17.43 -3.04
N ASP A 107 6.86 18.00 -2.66
CA ASP A 107 6.77 19.28 -1.95
C ASP A 107 6.58 19.02 -0.44
N ASP A 108 7.64 19.21 0.35
CA ASP A 108 7.60 19.06 1.81
C ASP A 108 6.69 20.11 2.49
N ALA A 109 6.26 21.15 1.77
CA ALA A 109 5.29 22.15 2.26
C ALA A 109 3.84 21.84 1.87
N ALA A 110 3.60 20.82 1.04
CA ALA A 110 2.26 20.37 0.71
C ALA A 110 1.61 19.68 1.92
N ALA A 111 0.27 19.68 1.96
CA ALA A 111 -0.50 19.10 3.06
C ALA A 111 -0.60 17.56 2.95
N TRP A 112 0.53 16.88 2.76
CA TRP A 112 0.56 15.43 2.80
C TRP A 112 0.30 14.92 4.23
N PRO A 113 -0.29 13.74 4.39
CA PRO A 113 -0.35 13.08 5.69
C PRO A 113 1.06 12.78 6.18
N VAL A 114 1.29 12.92 7.49
CA VAL A 114 2.59 12.62 8.14
C VAL A 114 3.14 11.25 7.75
N LEU A 115 2.28 10.25 7.53
CA LEU A 115 2.69 8.92 7.08
C LEU A 115 3.45 8.93 5.75
N LEU A 116 3.09 9.83 4.83
CA LEU A 116 3.78 9.99 3.54
C LEU A 116 5.05 10.83 3.67
N ASP A 117 5.08 11.83 4.55
CA ASP A 117 6.32 12.54 4.90
C ASP A 117 7.37 11.57 5.45
N GLU A 118 6.96 10.74 6.43
CA GLU A 118 7.81 9.69 7.02
C GLU A 118 8.25 8.65 5.98
N PHE A 119 7.39 8.33 5.01
CA PHE A 119 7.74 7.43 3.91
C PHE A 119 8.82 8.04 3.01
N VAL A 120 8.71 9.32 2.67
CA VAL A 120 9.71 10.04 1.88
C VAL A 120 11.04 10.11 2.62
N ASP A 121 11.02 10.42 3.92
CA ASP A 121 12.21 10.40 4.76
C ASP A 121 12.84 9.01 4.80
N TRP A 122 12.03 7.95 4.89
CA TRP A 122 12.51 6.56 4.82
C TRP A 122 13.17 6.23 3.48
N LEU A 123 12.62 6.71 2.36
CA LEU A 123 13.22 6.55 1.03
C LEU A 123 14.56 7.31 0.93
N ARG A 124 14.62 8.56 1.40
CA ARG A 124 15.80 9.44 1.34
C ARG A 124 16.96 8.94 2.19
N ASN A 125 16.68 8.40 3.38
CA ASN A 125 17.70 7.94 4.32
C ASN A 125 18.27 6.55 3.99
N GLY A 126 17.87 5.97 2.86
CA GLY A 126 18.23 4.63 2.44
C GLY A 126 17.36 3.60 3.16
N LYS A 127 16.45 2.98 2.40
CA LYS A 127 15.58 1.86 2.80
C LYS A 127 16.36 0.94 3.74
N LEU A 128 16.12 1.02 5.06
CA LEU A 128 16.89 0.38 6.15
C LEU A 128 18.33 -0.03 5.77
N LYS A 129 19.35 0.60 6.36
CA LYS A 129 20.68 -0.03 6.40
C LYS A 129 20.52 -1.49 6.84
N LYS A 130 20.66 -2.41 5.89
CA LYS A 130 20.83 -3.83 6.18
C LYS A 130 22.18 -3.93 6.86
N ASP A 131 22.17 -3.97 8.19
CA ASP A 131 23.29 -4.51 8.95
C ASP A 131 23.40 -6.02 8.68
#